data_AF-A0ABD2A9C3-F1
#
_entry.id   AF-A0ABD2A9C3-F1
#
_cell.length_a   1.000
_cell.length_b   1.000
_cell.length_c   1.000
_cell.angle_alpha   90.00
_cell.angle_beta   90.00
_cell.angle_gamma   90.00
#
_symmetry.space_group_name_H-M   'P 1'
#
loop_
_entity.id
_entity.type
_entity.pdbx_description
1 polymer ?
#
loop_
_entity_poly.entity_id
_entity_poly.type
_entity_poly.pdbx_seq_one_letter_code
_entity_poly.pdbx_strand_id
1 'polypeptide(L)'
;MFVSFNYYRFYRSIFFCFVTLLVNVNISCYAYTPPSATVEPLFPKGLRISVPHEQGITLVAYHVKFNEDFYSLEAGVISIDIIKPRNGRWVYEDHTTELKEGDMIYFWVHVVYQGLGYNLLNQEHRVTEFYNYDGTSVHPNNAGNCDTPSITKVLDRDGKLQNVCTNQLIFEDNFNNLNTTQWTVLEQFSFSPDYEFVVYNNSDDNVSIKNQQLVIIPTFLDEKRGADFIRRGTLNLERCTSTDSNNCRLEAVGSRILPPILSGRLNSKNSFAFLYGRVEVRAKLPRGDWIYPLISLEIANDNKQAGWTQPLIRVASASGNPTLRSEQGTDLSGYVLCAGALSSVQTSQGQSPYAARAELLRRNSGILWSEDFHIYEIEWRQDRILAKVDKTIYGEQKITENAFNQPFYLTLGLAVGGRGEFPDLCMSDNYMKPWKNVGSKAVLDFYEARDKWARTWNKESADLKIDYVKVWSV
;
A
#
# COMPACT_ATOMS: atom_id res chain seq x y z
N MET A 1 14.60 -61.08 76.97
CA MET A 1 13.45 -62.01 76.91
C MET A 1 12.53 -61.51 75.82
N PHE A 2 12.46 -62.26 74.73
CA PHE A 2 11.37 -62.42 73.76
C PHE A 2 10.28 -61.35 73.59
N VAL A 3 10.15 -60.93 72.32
CA VAL A 3 8.92 -60.89 71.50
C VAL A 3 8.45 -59.51 71.03
N SER A 4 8.58 -59.37 69.72
CA SER A 4 7.95 -58.48 68.75
C SER A 4 6.42 -58.42 68.84
N PHE A 5 5.79 -57.38 68.29
CA PHE A 5 4.88 -57.46 67.13
C PHE A 5 4.26 -56.06 66.82
N ASN A 6 4.47 -55.57 65.59
CA ASN A 6 3.50 -55.04 64.60
C ASN A 6 2.38 -54.06 65.04
N TYR A 7 1.88 -53.10 64.26
CA TYR A 7 2.25 -52.37 63.03
C TYR A 7 1.08 -51.35 62.83
N TYR A 8 1.39 -50.10 62.45
CA TYR A 8 0.56 -49.13 61.69
C TYR A 8 -0.75 -48.53 62.29
N ARG A 9 -0.83 -47.19 62.38
CA ARG A 9 -1.31 -46.27 61.31
C ARG A 9 -1.23 -44.76 61.68
N PHE A 10 -0.48 -44.02 60.84
CA PHE A 10 -0.66 -42.66 60.27
C PHE A 10 -1.25 -41.48 61.09
N TYR A 11 -0.43 -40.47 61.43
CA TYR A 11 -0.13 -39.16 60.76
C TYR A 11 -0.95 -37.96 61.29
N ARG A 12 -0.30 -36.89 61.80
CA ARG A 12 0.03 -35.64 61.07
C ARG A 12 0.60 -34.51 61.97
N SER A 13 1.39 -33.64 61.30
CA SER A 13 1.71 -32.22 61.61
C SER A 13 2.82 -31.96 62.64
N ILE A 14 4.09 -31.82 62.23
CA ILE A 14 4.82 -30.68 61.58
C ILE A 14 5.28 -29.62 62.58
N PHE A 15 6.60 -29.44 62.56
CA PHE A 15 7.51 -28.87 63.54
C PHE A 15 8.17 -27.62 62.95
N PHE A 16 8.42 -26.62 63.78
CA PHE A 16 9.12 -25.37 63.43
C PHE A 16 10.53 -25.44 64.03
N CYS A 17 11.58 -25.24 63.23
CA CYS A 17 12.92 -24.93 63.75
C CYS A 17 13.72 -24.11 62.73
N PHE A 18 14.24 -22.99 63.22
CA PHE A 18 15.13 -22.05 62.53
C PHE A 18 16.57 -22.58 62.52
N VAL A 19 17.22 -22.59 61.34
CA VAL A 19 18.68 -22.58 61.20
C VAL A 19 19.02 -21.62 60.05
N THR A 20 19.82 -20.60 60.35
CA THR A 20 20.36 -19.63 59.40
C THR A 20 21.39 -20.29 58.48
N LEU A 21 21.12 -20.31 57.17
CA LEU A 21 22.06 -20.69 56.12
C LEU A 21 22.43 -19.43 55.31
N LEU A 22 23.69 -18.99 55.40
CA LEU A 22 24.27 -18.03 54.47
C LEU A 22 24.37 -18.68 53.09
N VAL A 23 23.31 -18.54 52.28
CA VAL A 23 23.38 -18.84 50.86
C VAL A 23 24.12 -17.67 50.21
N ASN A 24 25.36 -17.91 49.78
CA ASN A 24 25.95 -17.16 48.68
C ASN A 24 25.06 -17.38 47.46
N VAL A 25 23.99 -16.60 47.34
CA VAL A 25 23.27 -16.52 46.08
C VAL A 25 24.23 -15.75 45.18
N ASN A 26 24.95 -16.48 44.33
CA ASN A 26 25.41 -15.93 43.07
C ASN A 26 24.14 -15.54 42.31
N ILE A 27 23.59 -14.36 42.63
CA ILE A 27 22.68 -13.67 41.73
C ILE A 27 23.61 -13.21 40.61
N SER A 28 23.85 -14.10 39.66
CA SER A 28 24.13 -13.68 38.31
C SER A 28 22.87 -12.94 37.88
N CYS A 29 22.81 -11.63 38.14
CA CYS A 29 21.92 -10.75 37.41
C CYS A 29 22.36 -10.91 35.96
N TYR A 30 21.72 -11.81 35.22
CA TYR A 30 21.83 -11.84 33.78
C TYR A 30 21.20 -10.54 33.31
N ALA A 31 22.03 -9.50 33.20
CA ALA A 31 21.67 -8.30 32.48
C ALA A 31 21.28 -8.75 31.07
N TYR A 32 20.09 -8.35 30.63
CA TYR A 32 19.65 -8.63 29.27
C TYR A 32 20.68 -8.08 28.29
N THR A 33 21.15 -8.95 27.39
CA THR A 33 22.07 -8.57 26.33
C THR A 33 21.26 -8.44 25.05
N PRO A 34 21.12 -7.24 24.48
CA PRO A 34 20.33 -7.08 23.26
C PRO A 34 20.92 -7.90 22.10
N PRO A 35 20.09 -8.39 21.16
CA PRO A 35 20.57 -9.12 19.99
C PRO A 35 21.42 -8.22 19.10
N SER A 36 22.43 -8.80 18.46
CA SER A 36 23.29 -8.07 17.51
C SER A 36 22.47 -7.47 16.36
N ALA A 37 22.81 -6.25 15.98
CA ALA A 37 22.22 -5.60 14.81
C ALA A 37 22.83 -6.15 13.52
N THR A 38 21.99 -6.29 12.51
CA THR A 38 22.39 -6.53 11.12
C THR A 38 22.46 -5.18 10.42
N VAL A 39 23.56 -4.91 9.72
CA VAL A 39 23.80 -3.68 8.96
C VAL A 39 23.99 -4.05 7.49
N GLU A 40 23.16 -3.48 6.62
CA GLU A 40 23.12 -3.77 5.19
C GLU A 40 23.24 -2.43 4.43
N PRO A 41 24.44 -2.10 3.91
CA PRO A 41 24.62 -0.99 2.99
C PRO A 41 23.76 -1.19 1.73
N LEU A 42 22.93 -0.21 1.37
CA LEU A 42 21.97 -0.38 0.26
C LEU A 42 22.49 0.25 -1.04
N PHE A 43 22.23 -0.41 -2.16
CA PHE A 43 22.52 0.08 -3.50
C PHE A 43 21.25 0.65 -4.18
N PRO A 44 21.31 1.79 -4.89
CA PRO A 44 22.49 2.63 -5.17
C PRO A 44 22.89 3.56 -4.02
N LYS A 45 22.03 3.73 -3.03
CA LYS A 45 22.27 4.49 -1.80
C LYS A 45 21.34 4.00 -0.70
N GLY A 46 21.73 4.22 0.54
CA GLY A 46 20.97 3.92 1.73
C GLY A 46 21.68 3.00 2.70
N LEU A 47 21.03 2.77 3.83
CA LEU A 47 21.48 1.90 4.92
C LEU A 47 20.26 1.23 5.54
N ARG A 48 20.25 -0.10 5.63
CA ARG A 48 19.29 -0.82 6.46
C ARG A 48 19.99 -1.32 7.71
N ILE A 49 19.42 -1.03 8.87
CA ILE A 49 19.87 -1.56 10.16
C ILE A 49 18.70 -2.23 10.87
N SER A 50 18.93 -3.42 11.43
CA SER A 50 17.86 -4.13 12.09
C SER A 50 18.30 -5.05 13.22
N VAL A 51 17.47 -5.16 14.25
CA VAL A 51 17.63 -6.08 15.38
C VAL A 51 16.49 -7.10 15.36
N PRO A 52 16.75 -8.41 15.52
CA PRO A 52 15.70 -9.42 15.70
C PRO A 52 14.71 -9.05 16.81
N HIS A 53 13.42 -9.33 16.60
CA HIS A 53 12.42 -9.11 17.63
C HIS A 53 12.49 -10.21 18.70
N GLU A 54 12.51 -9.81 19.97
CA GLU A 54 12.31 -10.69 21.11
C GLU A 54 11.13 -10.21 21.95
N GLN A 55 10.40 -11.17 22.52
CA GLN A 55 9.26 -10.88 23.37
C GLN A 55 9.71 -10.11 24.62
N GLY A 56 9.18 -8.90 24.79
CA GLY A 56 9.57 -7.98 25.86
C GLY A 56 10.32 -6.75 25.39
N ILE A 57 10.83 -6.73 24.15
CA ILE A 57 11.33 -5.49 23.55
C ILE A 57 10.13 -4.59 23.22
N THR A 58 10.21 -3.32 23.62
CA THR A 58 9.17 -2.31 23.37
C THR A 58 9.66 -1.13 22.54
N LEU A 59 10.98 -0.92 22.47
CA LEU A 59 11.59 0.14 21.68
C LEU A 59 13.02 -0.25 21.30
N VAL A 60 13.43 0.11 20.08
CA VAL A 60 14.84 0.05 19.63
C VAL A 60 15.22 1.38 19.02
N ALA A 61 16.28 2.03 19.49
CA ALA A 61 16.82 3.24 18.91
C ALA A 61 18.17 2.99 18.23
N TYR A 62 18.37 3.59 17.07
CA TYR A 62 19.61 3.50 16.30
C TYR A 62 20.28 4.86 16.23
N HIS A 63 21.57 4.89 16.56
CA HIS A 63 22.43 6.06 16.38
C HIS A 63 23.60 5.66 15.48
N VAL A 64 23.78 6.34 14.36
CA VAL A 64 24.77 5.96 13.33
C VAL A 64 25.59 7.16 12.87
N LYS A 65 26.90 6.98 12.75
CA LYS A 65 27.85 7.89 12.11
C LYS A 65 28.61 7.15 11.01
N PHE A 66 29.14 7.91 10.06
CA PHE A 66 29.87 7.38 8.91
C PHE A 66 31.29 7.94 8.91
N ASN A 67 32.28 7.06 8.78
CA ASN A 67 33.72 7.37 8.73
C ASN A 67 34.27 8.18 9.92
N GLU A 68 33.48 8.32 10.99
CA GLU A 68 33.82 9.00 12.22
C GLU A 68 33.19 8.22 13.40
N ASP A 69 34.00 7.86 14.39
CA ASP A 69 33.55 7.13 15.57
C ASP A 69 32.86 8.05 16.59
N PHE A 70 32.13 7.46 17.53
CA PHE A 70 31.49 8.14 18.64
C PHE A 70 32.47 8.39 19.79
N TYR A 71 32.50 9.62 20.30
CA TYR A 71 33.23 9.91 21.54
C TYR A 71 32.38 9.66 22.79
N SER A 72 31.06 9.88 22.69
CA SER A 72 30.10 9.70 23.76
C SER A 72 28.79 9.08 23.26
N LEU A 73 27.80 8.89 24.16
CA LEU A 73 26.43 8.48 23.81
C LEU A 73 25.63 9.64 23.19
N GLU A 74 26.25 10.33 22.24
CA GLU A 74 25.68 11.40 21.45
C GLU A 74 24.84 10.84 20.30
N ALA A 75 23.93 11.68 19.80
CA ALA A 75 23.18 11.36 18.59
C ALA A 75 24.12 11.31 17.38
N GLY A 76 23.95 10.27 16.55
CA GLY A 76 24.63 10.17 15.26
C GLY A 76 24.00 11.06 14.20
N VAL A 77 24.55 10.98 12.98
CA VAL A 77 23.93 11.55 11.77
C VAL A 77 22.52 10.98 11.58
N ILE A 78 22.38 9.68 11.84
CA ILE A 78 21.09 9.01 12.00
C ILE A 78 20.85 8.84 13.51
N SER A 79 19.66 9.21 13.96
CA SER A 79 19.20 9.07 15.34
C SER A 79 17.69 8.87 15.33
N ILE A 80 17.23 7.63 15.52
CA ILE A 80 15.82 7.27 15.31
C ILE A 80 15.33 6.19 16.28
N ASP A 81 14.10 6.37 16.76
CA ASP A 81 13.41 5.44 17.67
C ASP A 81 12.37 4.60 16.90
N ILE A 82 12.51 3.28 16.99
CA ILE A 82 11.58 2.30 16.42
C ILE A 82 10.71 1.74 17.54
N ILE A 83 9.40 2.03 17.47
CA ILE A 83 8.42 1.66 18.50
C ILE A 83 7.59 0.42 18.16
N LYS A 84 7.75 -0.14 16.95
CA LYS A 84 7.05 -1.35 16.50
C LYS A 84 7.94 -2.22 15.62
N PRO A 85 7.99 -3.54 15.83
CA PRO A 85 8.68 -4.44 14.92
C PRO A 85 7.86 -4.65 13.63
N ARG A 86 8.55 -4.98 12.53
CA ARG A 86 7.99 -5.41 11.25
C ARG A 86 8.62 -6.75 10.86
N ASN A 87 7.80 -7.74 10.48
CA ASN A 87 8.27 -9.07 10.06
C ASN A 87 9.27 -9.74 11.03
N GLY A 88 9.02 -9.62 12.34
CA GLY A 88 9.88 -10.22 13.37
C GLY A 88 11.22 -9.49 13.60
N ARG A 89 11.37 -8.25 13.12
CA ARG A 89 12.58 -7.43 13.33
C ARG A 89 12.23 -5.97 13.62
N TRP A 90 13.11 -5.27 14.32
CA TRP A 90 13.06 -3.82 14.52
C TRP A 90 13.90 -3.17 13.43
N VAL A 91 13.31 -2.79 12.31
CA VAL A 91 14.05 -2.36 11.11
C VAL A 91 13.98 -0.83 10.99
N TYR A 92 15.13 -0.22 10.75
CA TYR A 92 15.24 1.13 10.22
C TYR A 92 15.92 1.09 8.86
N GLU A 93 15.45 1.94 7.95
CA GLU A 93 15.94 2.03 6.59
C GLU A 93 16.10 3.49 6.20
N ASP A 94 17.34 3.89 5.96
CA ASP A 94 17.68 5.16 5.35
C ASP A 94 17.88 4.96 3.84
N HIS A 95 17.29 5.83 3.04
CA HIS A 95 17.36 5.79 1.58
C HIS A 95 18.23 6.92 1.00
N THR A 96 18.92 7.67 1.86
CA THR A 96 19.60 8.92 1.49
C THR A 96 21.12 8.84 1.55
N THR A 97 21.69 8.06 2.48
CA THR A 97 23.15 7.97 2.67
C THR A 97 23.81 7.32 1.47
N GLU A 98 24.77 8.01 0.85
CA GLU A 98 25.61 7.45 -0.20
C GLU A 98 26.84 6.77 0.43
N LEU A 99 26.86 5.45 0.41
CA LEU A 99 27.96 4.63 0.95
C LEU A 99 28.86 4.11 -0.18
N LYS A 100 30.16 3.97 0.12
CA LYS A 100 31.17 3.42 -0.78
C LYS A 100 31.86 2.21 -0.16
N GLU A 101 32.35 1.31 -1.01
CA GLU A 101 33.17 0.19 -0.56
C GLU A 101 34.38 0.71 0.24
N GLY A 102 34.56 0.18 1.45
CA GLY A 102 35.59 0.59 2.38
C GLY A 102 35.17 1.64 3.41
N ASP A 103 34.00 2.27 3.28
CA ASP A 103 33.46 3.15 4.32
C ASP A 103 33.24 2.39 5.64
N MET A 104 33.41 3.10 6.75
CA MET A 104 33.15 2.60 8.10
C MET A 104 31.83 3.18 8.63
N ILE A 105 30.95 2.32 9.11
CA ILE A 105 29.69 2.69 9.74
C ILE A 105 29.84 2.41 11.23
N TYR A 106 29.90 3.47 12.03
CA TYR A 106 29.91 3.37 13.49
C TYR A 106 28.50 3.54 14.00
N PHE A 107 28.08 2.71 14.95
CA PHE A 107 26.74 2.80 15.52
C PHE A 107 26.68 2.31 16.95
N TRP A 108 25.63 2.74 17.64
CA TRP A 108 25.20 2.13 18.88
C TRP A 108 23.68 1.98 18.88
N VAL A 109 23.21 0.96 19.59
CA VAL A 109 21.79 0.59 19.62
C VAL A 109 21.29 0.64 21.05
N HIS A 110 20.19 1.36 21.27
CA HIS A 110 19.46 1.31 22.53
C HIS A 110 18.28 0.36 22.39
N VAL A 111 18.08 -0.54 23.35
CA VAL A 111 16.94 -1.45 23.39
C VAL A 111 16.24 -1.33 24.72
N VAL A 112 14.93 -1.02 24.70
CA VAL A 112 14.08 -1.07 25.88
C VAL A 112 13.46 -2.45 25.96
N TYR A 113 13.89 -3.23 26.94
CA TYR A 113 13.41 -4.57 27.22
C TYR A 113 12.76 -4.61 28.60
N GLN A 114 11.48 -5.01 28.66
CA GLN A 114 10.68 -5.05 29.89
C GLN A 114 10.71 -3.73 30.69
N GLY A 115 10.76 -2.59 29.97
CA GLY A 115 10.79 -1.25 30.57
C GLY A 115 12.17 -0.77 31.04
N LEU A 116 13.23 -1.58 30.88
CA LEU A 116 14.61 -1.21 31.19
C LEU A 116 15.42 -1.00 29.90
N GLY A 117 16.29 0.00 29.89
CA GLY A 117 17.11 0.36 28.73
C GLY A 117 18.48 -0.32 28.74
N TYR A 118 18.89 -0.86 27.61
CA TYR A 118 20.16 -1.56 27.41
C TYR A 118 20.86 -1.06 26.15
N ASN A 119 22.17 -0.88 26.20
CA ASN A 119 22.94 -0.33 25.08
C ASN A 119 23.90 -1.37 24.48
N LEU A 120 23.90 -1.50 23.16
CA LEU A 120 24.98 -2.09 22.39
C LEU A 120 25.88 -0.98 21.88
N LEU A 121 27.03 -0.80 22.52
CA LEU A 121 27.97 0.29 22.26
C LEU A 121 29.10 -0.16 21.34
N ASN A 122 29.80 0.81 20.74
CA ASN A 122 31.02 0.62 19.95
C ASN A 122 30.84 -0.44 18.85
N GLN A 123 29.69 -0.42 18.17
CA GLN A 123 29.46 -1.29 17.04
C GLN A 123 30.00 -0.62 15.79
N GLU A 124 30.63 -1.41 14.95
CA GLU A 124 31.17 -0.94 13.67
C GLU A 124 30.87 -1.95 12.57
N HIS A 125 30.67 -1.44 11.37
CA HIS A 125 30.49 -2.24 10.17
C HIS A 125 31.28 -1.62 9.02
N ARG A 126 32.20 -2.40 8.45
CA ARG A 126 32.94 -1.99 7.25
C ARG A 126 32.13 -2.37 6.02
N VAL A 127 31.90 -1.41 5.13
CA VAL A 127 31.18 -1.64 3.88
C VAL A 127 32.05 -2.48 2.94
N THR A 128 31.74 -3.77 2.84
CA THR A 128 32.39 -4.71 1.91
C THR A 128 31.46 -5.21 0.82
N GLU A 129 30.15 -5.16 1.06
CA GLU A 129 29.10 -5.64 0.18
C GLU A 129 27.95 -4.66 0.21
N PHE A 130 27.21 -4.60 -0.90
CA PHE A 130 25.98 -3.83 -0.98
C PHE A 130 24.80 -4.77 -1.16
N TYR A 131 23.63 -4.30 -0.80
CA TYR A 131 22.39 -5.05 -0.90
C TYR A 131 21.37 -4.24 -1.68
N ASN A 132 20.62 -4.91 -2.54
CA ASN A 132 19.38 -4.37 -3.05
C ASN A 132 18.38 -4.24 -1.90
N TYR A 133 17.37 -3.42 -2.12
CA TYR A 133 16.26 -3.22 -1.19
C TYR A 133 15.44 -4.48 -0.88
N ASP A 134 15.57 -5.56 -1.65
CA ASP A 134 14.97 -6.87 -1.36
C ASP A 134 15.87 -7.79 -0.50
N GLY A 135 17.10 -7.35 -0.17
CA GLY A 135 18.08 -8.11 0.59
C GLY A 135 19.01 -8.98 -0.27
N THR A 136 18.97 -8.88 -1.60
CA THR A 136 19.93 -9.58 -2.48
C THR A 136 21.26 -8.84 -2.56
N SER A 137 22.39 -9.55 -2.53
CA SER A 137 23.73 -8.96 -2.59
C SER A 137 24.06 -8.36 -3.97
N VAL A 138 24.78 -7.25 -4.00
CA VAL A 138 25.23 -6.50 -5.17
C VAL A 138 26.72 -6.17 -5.04
N HIS A 139 27.48 -6.34 -6.13
CA HIS A 139 28.88 -5.92 -6.20
C HIS A 139 29.01 -4.60 -7.00
N PRO A 140 29.42 -3.48 -6.36
CA PRO A 140 29.45 -2.16 -6.99
C PRO A 140 30.49 -2.02 -8.12
N ASN A 141 31.45 -2.92 -8.24
CA ASN A 141 32.42 -2.93 -9.37
C ASN A 141 31.81 -3.28 -10.74
N ASN A 142 30.51 -3.63 -10.79
CA ASN A 142 29.73 -3.72 -12.02
C ASN A 142 28.72 -2.56 -12.20
N ALA A 143 28.82 -1.46 -11.45
CA ALA A 143 27.89 -0.34 -11.50
C ALA A 143 27.97 0.55 -12.78
N GLY A 144 28.61 0.06 -13.84
CA GLY A 144 28.59 0.65 -15.19
C GLY A 144 28.21 -0.32 -16.30
N ASN A 145 28.10 -1.62 -16.02
CA ASN A 145 27.67 -2.62 -16.98
C ASN A 145 26.58 -3.47 -16.35
N CYS A 146 25.37 -3.26 -16.86
CA CYS A 146 24.26 -4.14 -16.61
C CYS A 146 24.62 -5.57 -17.05
N ASP A 147 24.92 -6.47 -16.10
CA ASP A 147 25.31 -7.85 -16.41
C ASP A 147 24.22 -8.59 -17.22
N THR A 148 22.96 -8.20 -17.03
CA THR A 148 21.82 -8.66 -17.83
C THR A 148 20.80 -7.53 -18.07
N PRO A 149 20.75 -6.95 -19.30
CA PRO A 149 19.76 -5.93 -19.64
C PRO A 149 18.35 -6.47 -19.47
N SER A 150 17.51 -5.73 -18.77
CA SER A 150 16.10 -6.07 -18.60
C SER A 150 15.29 -5.63 -19.83
N ILE A 151 14.10 -6.20 -20.01
CA ILE A 151 13.14 -5.66 -20.99
C ILE A 151 12.49 -4.38 -20.47
N THR A 152 12.60 -4.14 -19.17
CA THR A 152 12.06 -2.97 -18.50
C THR A 152 12.78 -1.70 -18.94
N LYS A 153 12.03 -0.64 -19.14
CA LYS A 153 12.57 0.70 -19.40
C LYS A 153 11.89 1.73 -18.53
N VAL A 154 12.65 2.72 -18.07
CA VAL A 154 12.11 3.85 -17.29
C VAL A 154 12.08 5.08 -18.17
N LEU A 155 10.97 5.82 -18.15
CA LEU A 155 10.85 7.08 -18.86
C LEU A 155 11.57 8.18 -18.06
N ASP A 156 12.56 8.82 -18.67
CA ASP A 156 13.24 9.95 -18.07
C ASP A 156 12.47 11.27 -18.23
N ARG A 157 13.01 12.35 -17.67
CA ARG A 157 12.41 13.69 -17.74
C ARG A 157 12.38 14.29 -19.14
N ASP A 158 13.22 13.80 -20.05
CA ASP A 158 13.26 14.22 -21.45
C ASP A 158 12.31 13.38 -22.32
N GLY A 159 11.53 12.47 -21.72
CA GLY A 159 10.61 11.58 -22.41
C GLY A 159 11.30 10.43 -23.15
N LYS A 160 12.55 10.10 -22.81
CA LYS A 160 13.30 8.99 -23.41
C LYS A 160 13.27 7.77 -22.50
N LEU A 161 13.19 6.60 -23.12
CA LEU A 161 13.23 5.32 -22.43
C LEU A 161 14.67 4.92 -22.12
N GLN A 162 14.99 4.82 -20.85
CA GLN A 162 16.28 4.41 -20.32
C GLN A 162 16.27 2.92 -19.94
N ASN A 163 17.36 2.22 -20.24
CA ASN A 163 17.52 0.83 -19.87
C ASN A 163 17.85 0.71 -18.38
N VAL A 164 17.36 -0.35 -17.74
CA VAL A 164 17.64 -0.69 -16.35
C VAL A 164 18.08 -2.14 -16.22
N CYS A 165 18.76 -2.48 -15.13
CA CYS A 165 19.24 -3.84 -14.89
C CYS A 165 18.11 -4.76 -14.50
N THR A 166 18.19 -6.06 -14.79
CA THR A 166 17.16 -7.03 -14.35
C THR A 166 17.10 -7.11 -12.83
N ASN A 167 15.90 -7.22 -12.24
CA ASN A 167 15.66 -7.25 -10.78
C ASN A 167 16.18 -6.02 -10.02
N GLN A 168 16.28 -4.88 -10.68
CA GLN A 168 16.59 -3.61 -10.05
C GLN A 168 15.30 -2.99 -9.49
N LEU A 169 15.33 -2.51 -8.23
CA LEU A 169 14.27 -1.65 -7.70
C LEU A 169 14.36 -0.29 -8.39
N ILE A 170 13.32 0.07 -9.16
CA ILE A 170 13.29 1.28 -9.98
C ILE A 170 12.34 2.36 -9.44
N PHE A 171 11.46 2.00 -8.51
CA PHE A 171 10.62 2.93 -7.78
C PHE A 171 10.18 2.34 -6.44
N GLU A 172 10.15 3.17 -5.40
CA GLU A 172 9.62 2.80 -4.09
C GLU A 172 9.01 4.01 -3.39
N ASP A 173 7.94 3.76 -2.65
CA ASP A 173 7.45 4.65 -1.59
C ASP A 173 6.90 3.81 -0.43
N ASN A 174 7.41 4.07 0.78
CA ASN A 174 6.99 3.45 2.04
C ASN A 174 6.00 4.31 2.84
N PHE A 175 5.56 5.44 2.27
CA PHE A 175 4.59 6.38 2.82
C PHE A 175 4.88 6.84 4.26
N ASN A 176 6.17 7.03 4.59
CA ASN A 176 6.61 7.67 5.83
C ASN A 176 6.18 9.15 5.88
N ASN A 177 6.10 9.79 4.70
CA ASN A 177 5.53 11.10 4.46
C ASN A 177 4.97 11.14 3.03
N LEU A 178 4.13 12.13 2.70
CA LEU A 178 3.61 12.31 1.36
C LEU A 178 4.61 13.10 0.52
N ASN A 179 5.44 12.40 -0.26
CA ASN A 179 6.45 13.03 -1.10
C ASN A 179 5.83 13.64 -2.38
N THR A 180 5.62 14.95 -2.38
CA THR A 180 5.04 15.68 -3.52
C THR A 180 5.94 15.75 -4.75
N THR A 181 7.21 15.35 -4.64
CA THR A 181 8.10 15.20 -5.81
C THR A 181 7.88 13.87 -6.53
N GLN A 182 7.33 12.87 -5.84
CA GLN A 182 6.95 11.57 -6.40
C GLN A 182 5.47 11.52 -6.77
N TRP A 183 4.59 12.14 -5.98
CA TRP A 183 3.14 12.03 -6.17
C TRP A 183 2.50 13.38 -6.43
N THR A 184 1.67 13.43 -7.46
CA THR A 184 0.70 14.51 -7.66
C THR A 184 -0.65 14.06 -7.08
N VAL A 185 -1.13 14.74 -6.05
CA VAL A 185 -2.51 14.55 -5.55
C VAL A 185 -3.47 15.30 -6.48
N LEU A 186 -4.46 14.60 -7.01
CA LEU A 186 -5.36 15.13 -8.00
C LEU A 186 -6.49 15.92 -7.37
N GLU A 187 -6.78 17.08 -7.95
CA GLU A 187 -7.96 17.90 -7.65
C GLU A 187 -8.74 18.08 -8.96
N GLN A 188 -9.82 17.32 -9.14
CA GLN A 188 -10.65 17.36 -10.35
C GLN A 188 -11.95 16.58 -10.18
N PHE A 189 -12.94 16.90 -11.01
CA PHE A 189 -14.11 16.05 -11.21
C PHE A 189 -13.76 14.79 -12.01
N SER A 190 -14.49 13.71 -11.77
CA SER A 190 -14.32 12.45 -12.48
C SER A 190 -15.19 12.40 -13.75
N PHE A 191 -14.63 11.89 -14.84
CA PHE A 191 -15.29 11.80 -16.14
C PHE A 191 -14.95 10.45 -16.80
N SER A 192 -15.01 10.37 -18.13
CA SER A 192 -14.65 9.20 -18.91
C SER A 192 -13.34 8.55 -18.43
N PRO A 193 -13.27 7.21 -18.33
CA PRO A 193 -14.27 6.26 -18.81
C PRO A 193 -15.38 5.92 -17.80
N ASP A 194 -15.12 6.10 -16.51
CA ASP A 194 -15.93 5.51 -15.46
C ASP A 194 -16.94 6.49 -14.84
N TYR A 195 -16.75 7.80 -15.03
CA TYR A 195 -17.68 8.83 -14.53
C TYR A 195 -18.00 8.62 -13.05
N GLU A 196 -16.97 8.40 -12.25
CA GLU A 196 -17.09 8.11 -10.82
C GLU A 196 -17.84 9.23 -10.10
N PHE A 197 -18.60 8.89 -9.06
CA PHE A 197 -19.44 9.85 -8.32
C PHE A 197 -18.65 10.62 -7.27
N VAL A 198 -17.37 10.87 -7.55
CA VAL A 198 -16.41 11.53 -6.67
C VAL A 198 -15.85 12.80 -7.31
N VAL A 199 -15.61 13.80 -6.47
CA VAL A 199 -14.64 14.86 -6.74
C VAL A 199 -13.34 14.44 -6.06
N TYR A 200 -12.27 14.25 -6.84
CA TYR A 200 -10.95 14.04 -6.26
C TYR A 200 -10.48 15.37 -5.68
N ASN A 201 -10.06 15.33 -4.42
CA ASN A 201 -9.80 16.51 -3.61
C ASN A 201 -8.45 16.40 -2.91
N ASN A 202 -7.61 17.42 -3.09
CA ASN A 202 -6.31 17.51 -2.43
C ASN A 202 -6.47 18.11 -1.02
N SER A 203 -6.91 17.28 -0.07
CA SER A 203 -7.16 17.70 1.32
C SER A 203 -6.79 16.57 2.28
N ASP A 204 -6.30 16.93 3.47
CA ASP A 204 -5.98 16.00 4.55
C ASP A 204 -7.19 15.18 5.04
N ASP A 205 -8.41 15.65 4.76
CA ASP A 205 -9.65 14.90 5.03
C ASP A 205 -9.80 13.67 4.13
N ASN A 206 -9.16 13.68 2.96
CA ASN A 206 -9.31 12.67 1.91
C ASN A 206 -8.02 11.92 1.60
N VAL A 207 -6.86 12.56 1.74
CA VAL A 207 -5.52 11.98 1.51
C VAL A 207 -4.63 12.37 2.66
N SER A 208 -4.16 11.40 3.44
CA SER A 208 -3.30 11.67 4.59
C SER A 208 -2.29 10.55 4.81
N ILE A 209 -1.20 10.86 5.51
CA ILE A 209 -0.29 9.84 6.04
C ILE A 209 -0.65 9.59 7.50
N LYS A 210 -1.02 8.35 7.84
CA LYS A 210 -1.32 7.93 9.21
C LYS A 210 -0.61 6.64 9.51
N ASN A 211 0.10 6.57 10.63
CA ASN A 211 0.86 5.39 11.04
C ASN A 211 1.86 4.89 9.97
N GLN A 212 2.51 5.82 9.25
CA GLN A 212 3.42 5.50 8.11
C GLN A 212 2.71 4.75 6.98
N GLN A 213 1.45 5.10 6.72
CA GLN A 213 0.65 4.53 5.64
C GLN A 213 -0.06 5.66 4.93
N LEU A 214 -0.17 5.55 3.61
CA LEU A 214 -1.09 6.37 2.85
C LEU A 214 -2.52 5.91 3.15
N VAL A 215 -3.36 6.85 3.59
CA VAL A 215 -4.76 6.61 3.90
C VAL A 215 -5.62 7.52 3.02
N ILE A 216 -6.45 6.90 2.20
CA ILE A 216 -7.41 7.58 1.31
C ILE A 216 -8.82 7.31 1.82
N ILE A 217 -9.57 8.37 2.14
CA ILE A 217 -10.89 8.28 2.77
C ILE A 217 -11.95 9.00 1.92
N PRO A 218 -13.11 8.38 1.66
CA PRO A 218 -14.23 9.08 1.04
C PRO A 218 -15.00 9.87 2.11
N THR A 219 -15.35 11.12 1.80
CA THR A 219 -16.13 11.98 2.69
C THR A 219 -17.31 12.59 1.93
N PHE A 220 -18.33 13.06 2.63
CA PHE A 220 -19.54 13.58 2.00
C PHE A 220 -19.45 15.10 1.78
N LEU A 221 -19.76 15.55 0.57
CA LEU A 221 -19.72 16.96 0.21
C LEU A 221 -20.83 17.77 0.90
N ASP A 222 -22.01 17.17 1.11
CA ASP A 222 -23.15 17.82 1.77
C ASP A 222 -22.91 18.05 3.27
N GLU A 223 -22.10 17.23 3.93
CA GLU A 223 -21.67 17.48 5.31
C GLU A 223 -20.84 18.76 5.42
N LYS A 224 -20.12 19.14 4.36
CA LYS A 224 -19.31 20.37 4.32
C LYS A 224 -20.05 21.58 3.75
N ARG A 225 -20.98 21.37 2.81
CA ARG A 225 -21.56 22.46 2.00
C ARG A 225 -23.10 22.50 2.01
N GLY A 226 -23.75 21.51 2.62
CA GLY A 226 -25.20 21.35 2.65
C GLY A 226 -25.77 20.64 1.42
N ALA A 227 -26.90 19.94 1.62
CA ALA A 227 -27.58 19.20 0.56
C ALA A 227 -28.08 20.10 -0.59
N ASP A 228 -28.46 21.35 -0.27
CA ASP A 228 -28.89 22.33 -1.26
C ASP A 228 -27.76 22.72 -2.23
N PHE A 229 -26.53 22.80 -1.74
CA PHE A 229 -25.36 23.10 -2.56
C PHE A 229 -25.08 21.98 -3.57
N ILE A 230 -25.24 20.72 -3.18
CA ILE A 230 -25.11 19.60 -4.12
C ILE A 230 -26.14 19.70 -5.26
N ARG A 231 -27.38 20.09 -4.95
CA ARG A 231 -28.49 20.07 -5.91
C ARG A 231 -28.54 21.29 -6.84
N ARG A 232 -28.02 22.44 -6.39
CA ARG A 232 -28.20 23.73 -7.09
C ARG A 232 -26.93 24.60 -7.13
N GLY A 233 -25.86 24.15 -6.50
CA GLY A 233 -24.62 24.91 -6.39
C GLY A 233 -23.71 24.77 -7.59
N THR A 234 -22.70 25.62 -7.59
CA THR A 234 -21.55 25.57 -8.50
C THR A 234 -20.31 25.30 -7.68
N LEU A 235 -19.56 24.26 -8.04
CA LEU A 235 -18.28 23.94 -7.44
C LEU A 235 -17.16 24.21 -8.46
N ASN A 236 -16.29 25.14 -8.08
CA ASN A 236 -15.07 25.48 -8.80
C ASN A 236 -13.86 24.99 -8.00
N LEU A 237 -12.95 24.28 -8.65
CA LEU A 237 -11.74 23.71 -8.06
C LEU A 237 -10.57 24.63 -8.38
N GLU A 238 -10.15 25.43 -7.41
CA GLU A 238 -9.13 26.45 -7.61
C GLU A 238 -7.74 25.86 -7.88
N ARG A 239 -7.44 24.69 -7.32
CA ARG A 239 -6.16 23.99 -7.51
C ARG A 239 -6.31 22.82 -8.47
N CYS A 240 -7.23 22.93 -9.43
CA CYS A 240 -7.53 21.86 -10.36
C CYS A 240 -6.27 21.37 -11.09
N THR A 241 -6.04 20.07 -11.06
CA THR A 241 -4.86 19.43 -11.66
C THR A 241 -5.14 18.85 -13.06
N SER A 242 -6.38 18.95 -13.54
CA SER A 242 -6.77 18.46 -14.87
C SER A 242 -6.22 19.37 -15.97
N THR A 243 -5.79 18.77 -17.08
CA THR A 243 -5.50 19.51 -18.32
C THR A 243 -6.76 19.89 -19.10
N ASP A 244 -7.90 19.24 -18.82
CA ASP A 244 -9.21 19.60 -19.35
C ASP A 244 -9.94 20.51 -18.35
N SER A 245 -10.17 21.77 -18.75
CA SER A 245 -10.82 22.78 -17.91
C SER A 245 -12.26 22.45 -17.54
N ASN A 246 -12.94 21.59 -18.32
CA ASN A 246 -14.27 21.10 -17.99
C ASN A 246 -14.26 20.22 -16.73
N ASN A 247 -13.10 19.69 -16.34
CA ASN A 247 -12.94 18.89 -15.12
C ASN A 247 -12.64 19.74 -13.88
N CYS A 248 -12.64 21.07 -14.00
CA CYS A 248 -12.31 21.99 -12.91
C CYS A 248 -13.52 22.75 -12.36
N ARG A 249 -14.63 22.80 -13.11
CA ARG A 249 -15.85 23.47 -12.69
C ARG A 249 -17.07 22.66 -13.07
N LEU A 250 -17.98 22.48 -12.13
CA LEU A 250 -19.28 21.86 -12.37
C LEU A 250 -20.39 22.71 -11.74
N GLU A 251 -21.49 22.84 -12.46
CA GLU A 251 -22.70 23.52 -12.01
C GLU A 251 -23.85 22.52 -12.01
N ALA A 252 -24.55 22.43 -10.88
CA ALA A 252 -25.71 21.56 -10.76
C ALA A 252 -26.93 22.17 -11.45
N VAL A 253 -27.58 21.40 -12.31
CA VAL A 253 -28.77 21.84 -13.06
C VAL A 253 -29.78 20.70 -13.16
N GLY A 254 -30.98 20.91 -12.62
CA GLY A 254 -32.06 19.93 -12.65
C GLY A 254 -31.67 18.62 -11.95
N SER A 255 -31.67 17.50 -12.69
CA SER A 255 -31.26 16.20 -12.15
C SER A 255 -29.75 15.95 -12.20
N ARG A 256 -28.97 16.83 -12.86
CA ARG A 256 -27.51 16.77 -12.86
C ARG A 256 -27.00 17.50 -11.62
N ILE A 257 -26.96 16.81 -10.50
CA ILE A 257 -26.39 17.31 -9.24
C ILE A 257 -24.85 17.27 -9.26
N LEU A 258 -24.20 17.94 -8.31
CA LEU A 258 -22.77 17.75 -8.06
C LEU A 258 -22.50 16.32 -7.53
N PRO A 259 -21.33 15.71 -7.83
CA PRO A 259 -20.94 14.46 -7.20
C PRO A 259 -20.96 14.61 -5.66
N PRO A 260 -21.65 13.72 -4.94
CA PRO A 260 -21.87 13.91 -3.51
C PRO A 260 -20.69 13.50 -2.65
N ILE A 261 -19.67 12.86 -3.22
CA ILE A 261 -18.51 12.33 -2.51
C ILE A 261 -17.26 13.12 -2.86
N LEU A 262 -16.47 13.44 -1.84
CA LEU A 262 -15.08 13.85 -1.97
C LEU A 262 -14.19 12.63 -1.71
N SER A 263 -13.15 12.42 -2.51
CA SER A 263 -12.21 11.32 -2.32
C SER A 263 -10.79 11.72 -2.70
N GLY A 264 -9.83 10.82 -2.55
CA GLY A 264 -8.43 11.04 -2.94
C GLY A 264 -7.99 10.17 -4.11
N ARG A 265 -7.10 10.73 -4.93
CA ARG A 265 -6.34 10.03 -5.96
C ARG A 265 -5.01 10.73 -6.15
N LEU A 266 -3.95 9.95 -6.28
CA LEU A 266 -2.60 10.42 -6.56
C LEU A 266 -1.98 9.61 -7.68
N ASN A 267 -1.09 10.22 -8.44
CA ASN A 267 -0.34 9.54 -9.48
C ASN A 267 1.13 9.96 -9.57
N SER A 268 1.93 9.09 -10.20
CA SER A 268 3.35 9.31 -10.45
C SER A 268 3.64 9.90 -11.83
N LYS A 269 2.65 10.40 -12.57
CA LYS A 269 2.78 10.79 -13.99
C LYS A 269 3.95 11.74 -14.24
N ASN A 270 4.15 12.71 -13.34
CA ASN A 270 5.16 13.75 -13.48
C ASN A 270 6.54 13.36 -12.93
N SER A 271 6.68 12.17 -12.34
CA SER A 271 7.88 11.76 -11.59
C SER A 271 8.44 10.41 -12.05
N PHE A 272 7.57 9.47 -12.38
CA PHE A 272 7.93 8.09 -12.68
C PHE A 272 6.89 7.44 -13.62
N ALA A 273 7.38 7.01 -14.77
CA ALA A 273 6.67 6.12 -15.69
C ALA A 273 7.65 5.07 -16.23
N PHE A 274 7.15 3.89 -16.55
CA PHE A 274 7.97 2.75 -16.94
C PHE A 274 7.23 1.84 -17.92
N LEU A 275 8.00 1.07 -18.68
CA LEU A 275 7.54 0.06 -19.63
C LEU A 275 7.99 -1.30 -19.14
N TYR A 276 7.03 -2.20 -18.88
CA TYR A 276 7.23 -3.54 -18.29
C TYR A 276 7.85 -3.52 -16.89
N GLY A 277 7.50 -4.50 -16.06
CA GLY A 277 8.01 -4.54 -14.69
C GLY A 277 7.14 -5.39 -13.78
N ARG A 278 7.63 -5.58 -12.56
CA ARG A 278 6.89 -6.18 -11.45
C ARG A 278 6.48 -5.07 -10.50
N VAL A 279 5.17 -4.87 -10.35
CA VAL A 279 4.61 -3.89 -9.43
C VAL A 279 4.07 -4.62 -8.23
N GLU A 280 4.52 -4.24 -7.04
CA GLU A 280 4.12 -4.79 -5.76
C GLU A 280 3.52 -3.68 -4.89
N VAL A 281 2.30 -3.89 -4.39
CA VAL A 281 1.58 -2.95 -3.54
C VAL A 281 1.06 -3.67 -2.33
N ARG A 282 1.51 -3.28 -1.13
CA ARG A 282 0.94 -3.80 0.11
C ARG A 282 -0.18 -2.88 0.58
N ALA A 283 -1.40 -3.36 0.55
CA ALA A 283 -2.58 -2.54 0.85
C ALA A 283 -3.67 -3.33 1.60
N LYS A 284 -4.50 -2.59 2.33
CA LYS A 284 -5.77 -3.05 2.86
C LYS A 284 -6.88 -2.35 2.08
N LEU A 285 -7.71 -3.13 1.40
CA LEU A 285 -8.73 -2.61 0.49
C LEU A 285 -9.93 -2.03 1.26
N PRO A 286 -10.70 -1.11 0.66
CA PRO A 286 -11.86 -0.51 1.31
C PRO A 286 -13.04 -1.50 1.42
N ARG A 287 -13.90 -1.28 2.41
CA ARG A 287 -15.16 -2.01 2.67
C ARG A 287 -16.32 -1.03 2.85
N GLY A 288 -17.38 -1.27 2.09
CA GLY A 288 -18.58 -0.45 2.03
C GLY A 288 -19.21 -0.55 0.65
N ASP A 289 -20.51 -0.30 0.57
CA ASP A 289 -21.21 -0.45 -0.69
C ASP A 289 -20.77 0.62 -1.70
N TRP A 290 -20.58 0.19 -2.95
CA TRP A 290 -20.31 1.06 -4.09
C TRP A 290 -18.95 1.76 -4.07
N ILE A 291 -18.01 1.36 -3.20
CA ILE A 291 -16.64 1.88 -3.19
C ILE A 291 -15.68 0.86 -3.79
N TYR A 292 -14.61 1.33 -4.43
CA TYR A 292 -13.59 0.43 -5.00
C TYR A 292 -12.24 1.15 -5.11
N PRO A 293 -11.12 0.43 -4.92
CA PRO A 293 -9.79 1.00 -4.99
C PRO A 293 -9.36 1.19 -6.45
N LEU A 294 -8.53 2.21 -6.67
CA LEU A 294 -7.79 2.45 -7.90
C LEU A 294 -6.31 2.17 -7.61
N ILE A 295 -5.88 0.91 -7.77
CA ILE A 295 -4.46 0.54 -7.71
C ILE A 295 -4.08 0.06 -9.10
N SER A 296 -3.62 0.98 -9.93
CA SER A 296 -3.52 0.77 -11.38
C SER A 296 -2.33 1.47 -12.00
N LEU A 297 -2.02 1.08 -13.24
CA LEU A 297 -1.08 1.73 -14.13
C LEU A 297 -1.85 2.39 -15.28
N GLU A 298 -1.59 3.67 -15.53
CA GLU A 298 -2.20 4.46 -16.62
C GLU A 298 -1.16 4.92 -17.63
N ILE A 299 -1.55 5.08 -18.90
CA ILE A 299 -0.62 5.47 -19.96
C ILE A 299 0.04 6.82 -19.67
N ALA A 300 1.36 6.91 -19.86
CA ALA A 300 2.08 8.18 -19.72
C ALA A 300 1.84 9.12 -20.90
N ASN A 301 1.61 8.57 -22.10
CA ASN A 301 1.40 9.32 -23.32
C ASN A 301 -0.05 9.83 -23.41
N ASP A 302 -0.25 11.12 -23.66
CA ASP A 302 -1.58 11.74 -23.74
C ASP A 302 -2.25 11.57 -25.12
N ASN A 303 -2.24 10.36 -25.69
CA ASN A 303 -2.92 10.07 -26.96
C ASN A 303 -4.42 9.81 -26.75
N LYS A 304 -5.14 10.83 -26.27
CA LYS A 304 -6.58 10.76 -26.06
C LYS A 304 -7.33 10.79 -27.39
N GLN A 305 -7.76 9.62 -27.86
CA GLN A 305 -8.70 9.54 -28.97
C GLN A 305 -10.14 9.73 -28.46
N ALA A 306 -10.87 10.68 -29.04
CA ALA A 306 -12.23 11.00 -28.61
C ALA A 306 -13.15 9.76 -28.69
N GLY A 307 -13.90 9.50 -27.62
CA GLY A 307 -14.86 8.39 -27.53
C GLY A 307 -14.25 7.03 -27.15
N TRP A 308 -12.95 6.95 -26.92
CA TRP A 308 -12.26 5.72 -26.52
C TRP A 308 -11.80 5.75 -25.07
N THR A 309 -11.91 4.62 -24.38
CA THR A 309 -11.21 4.42 -23.12
C THR A 309 -9.72 4.21 -23.40
N GLN A 310 -8.87 4.73 -22.53
CA GLN A 310 -7.43 4.47 -22.61
C GLN A 310 -7.13 3.09 -22.01
N PRO A 311 -6.09 2.39 -22.49
CA PRO A 311 -5.67 1.14 -21.88
C PRO A 311 -5.21 1.40 -20.44
N LEU A 312 -5.51 0.45 -19.56
CA LEU A 312 -5.25 0.52 -18.12
C LEU A 312 -4.76 -0.86 -17.66
N ILE A 313 -3.82 -0.91 -16.72
CA ILE A 313 -3.49 -2.17 -16.04
C ILE A 313 -3.90 -2.07 -14.58
N ARG A 314 -4.79 -2.94 -14.10
CA ARG A 314 -5.14 -3.02 -12.68
C ARG A 314 -4.15 -3.94 -11.98
N VAL A 315 -3.47 -3.41 -10.96
CA VAL A 315 -2.62 -4.20 -10.07
C VAL A 315 -3.50 -4.98 -9.10
N ALA A 316 -4.49 -4.31 -8.51
CA ALA A 316 -5.51 -4.94 -7.67
C ALA A 316 -6.80 -4.12 -7.65
N SER A 317 -7.92 -4.83 -7.65
CA SER A 317 -9.23 -4.24 -7.45
C SER A 317 -10.21 -5.26 -6.90
N ALA A 318 -11.00 -4.86 -5.92
CA ALA A 318 -12.14 -5.62 -5.41
C ALA A 318 -13.23 -4.63 -5.05
N SER A 319 -14.49 -5.04 -5.20
CA SER A 319 -15.62 -4.24 -4.73
C SER A 319 -15.57 -4.10 -3.21
N GLY A 320 -15.88 -2.93 -2.67
CA GLY A 320 -16.01 -2.76 -1.22
C GLY A 320 -17.24 -3.45 -0.64
N ASN A 321 -18.24 -3.79 -1.47
CA ASN A 321 -19.48 -4.43 -1.02
C ASN A 321 -19.17 -5.81 -0.42
N PRO A 322 -19.52 -6.07 0.86
CA PRO A 322 -19.37 -7.41 1.46
C PRO A 322 -20.20 -8.48 0.75
N THR A 323 -21.32 -8.06 0.15
CA THR A 323 -22.16 -8.89 -0.70
C THR A 323 -22.52 -8.11 -1.95
N LEU A 324 -22.22 -8.67 -3.11
CA LEU A 324 -22.60 -8.11 -4.40
C LEU A 324 -22.73 -9.23 -5.42
N ARG A 325 -23.86 -9.29 -6.11
CA ARG A 325 -24.11 -10.30 -7.15
C ARG A 325 -24.63 -9.65 -8.42
N SER A 326 -24.21 -10.16 -9.57
CA SER A 326 -24.82 -9.77 -10.85
C SER A 326 -26.28 -10.24 -10.93
N GLU A 327 -27.02 -9.76 -11.94
CA GLU A 327 -28.37 -10.26 -12.25
C GLU A 327 -28.39 -11.79 -12.46
N GLN A 328 -27.31 -12.35 -13.02
CA GLN A 328 -27.15 -13.79 -13.26
C GLN A 328 -26.65 -14.56 -12.02
N GLY A 329 -26.46 -13.89 -10.88
CA GLY A 329 -26.03 -14.49 -9.63
C GLY A 329 -24.52 -14.67 -9.45
N THR A 330 -23.70 -14.19 -10.40
CA THR A 330 -22.24 -14.20 -10.30
C THR A 330 -21.80 -13.32 -9.14
N ASP A 331 -20.90 -13.83 -8.29
CA ASP A 331 -20.33 -13.05 -7.19
C ASP A 331 -19.38 -11.96 -7.73
N LEU A 332 -19.60 -10.74 -7.26
CA LEU A 332 -18.84 -9.54 -7.59
C LEU A 332 -18.39 -8.78 -6.32
N SER A 333 -18.57 -9.40 -5.15
CA SER A 333 -18.30 -8.80 -3.84
C SER A 333 -16.81 -8.58 -3.58
N GLY A 334 -16.51 -8.02 -2.40
CA GLY A 334 -15.14 -7.89 -1.87
C GLY A 334 -14.42 -9.20 -1.56
N TYR A 335 -15.04 -10.36 -1.84
CA TYR A 335 -14.35 -11.65 -1.85
C TYR A 335 -13.66 -11.94 -3.19
N VAL A 336 -14.00 -11.21 -4.26
CA VAL A 336 -13.48 -11.42 -5.61
C VAL A 336 -12.43 -10.36 -5.93
N LEU A 337 -11.16 -10.77 -5.92
CA LEU A 337 -10.03 -9.95 -6.34
C LEU A 337 -9.87 -10.01 -7.85
N CYS A 338 -9.63 -8.86 -8.48
CA CYS A 338 -9.39 -8.70 -9.90
C CYS A 338 -8.05 -8.02 -10.17
N ALA A 339 -7.31 -8.48 -11.19
CA ALA A 339 -6.14 -7.79 -11.74
C ALA A 339 -5.96 -8.10 -13.24
N GLY A 340 -5.16 -7.29 -13.93
CA GLY A 340 -4.87 -7.48 -15.35
C GLY A 340 -5.04 -6.21 -16.19
N ALA A 341 -4.76 -6.36 -17.48
CA ALA A 341 -4.94 -5.35 -18.51
C ALA A 341 -6.40 -5.20 -18.92
N LEU A 342 -6.82 -3.94 -19.09
CA LEU A 342 -8.08 -3.51 -19.67
C LEU A 342 -7.78 -2.77 -20.97
N SER A 343 -8.16 -3.38 -22.08
CA SER A 343 -7.97 -2.82 -23.41
C SER A 343 -8.84 -1.59 -23.67
N SER A 344 -8.48 -0.82 -24.68
CA SER A 344 -9.30 0.30 -25.11
C SER A 344 -10.62 -0.19 -25.70
N VAL A 345 -11.73 0.42 -25.28
CA VAL A 345 -13.08 0.12 -25.79
C VAL A 345 -13.75 1.38 -26.30
N GLN A 346 -14.50 1.23 -27.39
CA GLN A 346 -15.22 2.33 -28.03
C GLN A 346 -16.53 2.59 -27.31
N THR A 347 -16.56 3.64 -26.49
CA THR A 347 -17.74 3.98 -25.67
C THR A 347 -18.91 4.56 -26.47
N SER A 348 -18.67 5.03 -27.70
CA SER A 348 -19.66 5.65 -28.57
C SER A 348 -20.63 4.65 -29.23
N GLN A 349 -20.32 3.35 -29.23
CA GLN A 349 -21.20 2.30 -29.76
C GLN A 349 -22.08 1.64 -28.69
N GLY A 350 -22.23 2.26 -27.51
CA GLY A 350 -23.03 1.71 -26.42
C GLY A 350 -22.36 0.58 -25.64
N GLN A 351 -21.11 0.23 -25.95
CA GLN A 351 -20.33 -0.70 -25.15
C GLN A 351 -20.09 -0.12 -23.75
N SER A 352 -20.44 -0.91 -22.73
CA SER A 352 -20.19 -0.56 -21.34
C SER A 352 -18.72 -0.85 -20.99
N PRO A 353 -17.99 0.09 -20.34
CA PRO A 353 -16.66 -0.18 -19.79
C PRO A 353 -16.64 -1.39 -18.83
N TYR A 354 -17.80 -1.81 -18.31
CA TYR A 354 -17.92 -3.02 -17.50
C TYR A 354 -17.58 -4.29 -18.27
N ALA A 355 -17.94 -4.38 -19.57
CA ALA A 355 -17.73 -5.59 -20.36
C ALA A 355 -16.24 -5.95 -20.46
N ALA A 356 -15.37 -4.95 -20.66
CA ALA A 356 -13.92 -5.14 -20.67
C ALA A 356 -13.38 -5.68 -19.33
N ARG A 357 -14.04 -5.37 -18.21
CA ARG A 357 -13.64 -5.87 -16.88
C ARG A 357 -13.99 -7.34 -16.64
N ALA A 358 -14.86 -7.92 -17.46
CA ALA A 358 -15.13 -9.35 -17.41
C ALA A 358 -13.88 -10.18 -17.75
N GLU A 359 -12.92 -9.61 -18.48
CA GLU A 359 -11.69 -10.26 -18.94
C GLU A 359 -10.56 -10.22 -17.91
N LEU A 360 -10.72 -9.50 -16.80
CA LEU A 360 -9.73 -9.47 -15.72
C LEU A 360 -9.59 -10.84 -15.05
N LEU A 361 -8.37 -11.13 -14.60
CA LEU A 361 -8.05 -12.31 -13.81
C LEU A 361 -8.75 -12.22 -12.46
N ARG A 362 -9.42 -13.29 -12.03
CA ARG A 362 -10.21 -13.32 -10.79
C ARG A 362 -9.67 -14.31 -9.79
N ARG A 363 -9.72 -13.95 -8.51
CA ARG A 363 -9.45 -14.84 -7.37
C ARG A 363 -10.51 -14.68 -6.29
N ASN A 364 -11.14 -15.79 -5.93
CA ASN A 364 -12.07 -15.83 -4.80
C ASN A 364 -11.30 -16.05 -3.49
N SER A 365 -11.81 -15.47 -2.41
CA SER A 365 -11.31 -15.65 -1.05
C SER A 365 -12.44 -16.11 -0.12
N GLY A 366 -12.09 -16.79 0.97
CA GLY A 366 -13.02 -17.09 2.07
C GLY A 366 -13.19 -15.93 3.06
N ILE A 367 -12.35 -14.90 2.96
CA ILE A 367 -12.36 -13.67 3.77
C ILE A 367 -12.36 -12.45 2.84
N LEU A 368 -12.93 -11.32 3.28
CA LEU A 368 -12.90 -10.10 2.46
C LEU A 368 -11.45 -9.61 2.33
N TRP A 369 -11.09 -9.13 1.14
CA TRP A 369 -9.78 -8.49 0.89
C TRP A 369 -9.59 -7.16 1.65
N SER A 370 -10.64 -6.72 2.35
CA SER A 370 -10.67 -5.55 3.22
C SER A 370 -10.55 -5.89 4.72
N GLU A 371 -10.39 -7.16 5.10
CA GLU A 371 -10.14 -7.52 6.50
C GLU A 371 -8.69 -7.20 6.91
N ASP A 372 -7.71 -7.55 6.07
CA ASP A 372 -6.28 -7.42 6.37
C ASP A 372 -5.47 -6.79 5.23
N PHE A 373 -4.21 -6.48 5.53
CA PHE A 373 -3.23 -6.10 4.51
C PHE A 373 -2.79 -7.33 3.73
N HIS A 374 -2.78 -7.19 2.41
CA HIS A 374 -2.25 -8.19 1.48
C HIS A 374 -1.21 -7.56 0.57
N ILE A 375 -0.33 -8.40 0.02
CA ILE A 375 0.63 -7.99 -0.99
C ILE A 375 0.04 -8.32 -2.36
N TYR A 376 -0.38 -7.29 -3.08
CA TYR A 376 -0.88 -7.40 -4.45
C TYR A 376 0.26 -7.18 -5.44
N GLU A 377 0.40 -8.07 -6.42
CA GLU A 377 1.49 -7.99 -7.38
C GLU A 377 1.01 -8.31 -8.79
N ILE A 378 1.54 -7.57 -9.75
CA ILE A 378 1.54 -7.97 -11.16
C ILE A 378 2.98 -8.04 -11.69
N GLU A 379 3.27 -9.05 -12.50
CA GLU A 379 4.45 -9.08 -13.36
C GLU A 379 3.98 -8.86 -14.80
N TRP A 380 4.26 -7.67 -15.33
CA TRP A 380 3.85 -7.24 -16.65
C TRP A 380 5.04 -7.31 -17.62
N ARG A 381 4.88 -8.13 -18.65
CA ARG A 381 5.82 -8.31 -19.78
C ARG A 381 5.11 -7.96 -21.09
N GLN A 382 5.85 -7.96 -22.19
CA GLN A 382 5.32 -7.66 -23.52
C GLN A 382 4.18 -8.59 -23.96
N ASP A 383 4.25 -9.87 -23.59
CA ASP A 383 3.37 -10.93 -24.06
C ASP A 383 2.31 -11.36 -23.03
N ARG A 384 2.46 -10.95 -21.77
CA ARG A 384 1.60 -11.40 -20.66
C ARG A 384 1.63 -10.51 -19.43
N ILE A 385 0.60 -10.66 -18.61
CA ILE A 385 0.52 -10.17 -17.23
C ILE A 385 0.26 -11.36 -16.32
N LEU A 386 1.13 -11.58 -15.33
CA LEU A 386 0.91 -12.53 -14.24
C LEU A 386 0.39 -11.78 -13.03
N ALA A 387 -0.67 -12.27 -12.39
CA ALA A 387 -1.20 -11.69 -11.16
C ALA A 387 -0.91 -12.58 -9.96
N LYS A 388 -0.43 -11.97 -8.87
CA LYS A 388 -0.14 -12.64 -7.60
C LYS A 388 -0.77 -11.90 -6.44
N VAL A 389 -1.14 -12.65 -5.41
CA VAL A 389 -1.48 -12.10 -4.10
C VAL A 389 -0.80 -12.93 -3.04
N ASP A 390 -0.17 -12.28 -2.06
CA ASP A 390 0.60 -12.92 -0.99
C ASP A 390 1.57 -13.98 -1.54
N LYS A 391 2.34 -13.58 -2.56
CA LYS A 391 3.33 -14.40 -3.29
C LYS A 391 2.75 -15.58 -4.09
N THR A 392 1.43 -15.75 -4.10
CA THR A 392 0.75 -16.85 -4.82
C THR A 392 0.21 -16.35 -6.14
N ILE A 393 0.68 -16.93 -7.26
CA ILE A 393 0.12 -16.69 -8.59
C ILE A 393 -1.32 -17.21 -8.64
N TYR A 394 -2.24 -16.41 -9.16
CA TYR A 394 -3.64 -16.81 -9.33
C TYR A 394 -4.17 -16.65 -10.76
N GLY A 395 -3.39 -16.07 -11.67
CA GLY A 395 -3.78 -15.95 -13.06
C GLY A 395 -2.68 -15.43 -13.97
N GLU A 396 -2.84 -15.73 -15.26
CA GLU A 396 -2.02 -15.22 -16.35
C GLU A 396 -2.96 -14.72 -17.45
N GLN A 397 -2.74 -13.48 -17.90
CA GLN A 397 -3.45 -12.88 -19.02
C GLN A 397 -2.46 -12.67 -20.16
N LYS A 398 -2.76 -13.22 -21.33
CA LYS A 398 -1.95 -12.99 -22.54
C LYS A 398 -2.22 -11.59 -23.08
N ILE A 399 -1.16 -10.86 -23.40
CA ILE A 399 -1.22 -9.53 -24.02
C ILE A 399 -0.86 -9.66 -25.50
N THR A 400 -1.83 -9.39 -26.37
CA THR A 400 -1.64 -9.40 -27.83
C THR A 400 -1.72 -8.01 -28.46
N GLU A 401 -2.11 -7.01 -27.67
CA GLU A 401 -2.36 -5.66 -28.16
C GLU A 401 -1.14 -4.75 -27.97
N ASN A 402 -0.81 -3.99 -29.02
CA ASN A 402 0.27 -3.01 -28.96
C ASN A 402 -0.02 -1.83 -28.03
N ALA A 403 -1.27 -1.64 -27.58
CA ALA A 403 -1.67 -0.57 -26.68
C ALA A 403 -0.96 -0.61 -25.31
N PHE A 404 -0.46 -1.79 -24.92
CA PHE A 404 0.34 -1.98 -23.72
C PHE A 404 1.85 -1.94 -23.99
N ASN A 405 2.32 -1.73 -25.22
CA ASN A 405 3.76 -1.65 -25.52
C ASN A 405 4.28 -0.20 -25.43
N GLN A 406 3.93 0.50 -24.34
CA GLN A 406 4.28 1.90 -24.08
C GLN A 406 4.41 2.17 -22.58
N PRO A 407 4.99 3.31 -22.14
CA PRO A 407 5.17 3.60 -20.71
C PRO A 407 3.85 3.88 -19.99
N PHE A 408 3.75 3.38 -18.75
CA PHE A 408 2.66 3.66 -17.82
C PHE A 408 3.19 4.24 -16.50
N TYR A 409 2.37 5.03 -15.81
CA TYR A 409 2.64 5.57 -14.47
C TYR A 409 1.69 4.95 -13.44
N LEU A 410 2.06 5.02 -12.16
CA LEU A 410 1.26 4.50 -11.04
C LEU A 410 0.12 5.46 -10.67
N THR A 411 -1.05 4.91 -10.39
CA THR A 411 -2.19 5.62 -9.83
C THR A 411 -2.70 4.87 -8.60
N LEU A 412 -2.85 5.59 -7.49
CA LEU A 412 -3.44 5.14 -6.24
C LEU A 412 -4.64 6.02 -5.90
N GLY A 413 -5.80 5.45 -5.62
CA GLY A 413 -6.99 6.24 -5.34
C GLY A 413 -8.16 5.41 -4.82
N LEU A 414 -9.22 6.11 -4.45
CA LEU A 414 -10.46 5.48 -4.00
C LEU A 414 -11.64 6.09 -4.75
N ALA A 415 -12.36 5.26 -5.49
CA ALA A 415 -13.50 5.66 -6.29
C ALA A 415 -14.81 5.19 -5.68
N VAL A 416 -15.90 5.84 -6.08
CA VAL A 416 -17.26 5.51 -5.63
C VAL A 416 -18.23 5.57 -6.81
N GLY A 417 -19.09 4.56 -6.92
CA GLY A 417 -20.16 4.50 -7.92
C GLY A 417 -19.63 4.49 -9.35
N GLY A 418 -20.25 5.29 -10.22
CA GLY A 418 -19.85 5.39 -11.63
C GLY A 418 -20.51 4.37 -12.56
N ARG A 419 -20.08 4.41 -13.82
CA ARG A 419 -20.58 3.63 -14.96
C ARG A 419 -19.86 2.30 -15.14
N GLY A 420 -18.61 2.21 -14.72
CA GLY A 420 -17.71 1.14 -15.11
C GLY A 420 -17.66 -0.07 -14.18
N GLU A 421 -17.75 0.14 -12.87
CA GLU A 421 -17.40 -0.90 -11.89
C GLU A 421 -18.57 -1.85 -11.55
N PHE A 422 -19.78 -1.30 -11.47
CA PHE A 422 -20.96 -2.02 -10.99
C PHE A 422 -21.92 -2.27 -12.17
N PRO A 423 -22.21 -3.53 -12.56
CA PRO A 423 -23.11 -3.79 -13.68
C PRO A 423 -24.53 -3.35 -13.34
N ASP A 424 -25.36 -3.10 -14.36
CA ASP A 424 -26.78 -2.81 -14.12
C ASP A 424 -27.47 -4.03 -13.49
N LEU A 425 -28.50 -3.75 -12.68
CA LEU A 425 -29.33 -4.74 -11.98
C LEU A 425 -28.57 -5.62 -10.96
N CYS A 426 -27.32 -5.31 -10.62
CA CYS A 426 -26.63 -6.01 -9.54
C CYS A 426 -27.29 -5.74 -8.18
N MET A 427 -27.19 -6.71 -7.30
CA MET A 427 -27.80 -6.72 -5.97
C MET A 427 -26.70 -6.65 -4.93
N SER A 428 -26.76 -5.66 -4.03
CA SER A 428 -25.96 -5.65 -2.82
C SER A 428 -26.86 -5.97 -1.63
N ASP A 429 -26.50 -7.01 -0.89
CA ASP A 429 -27.35 -7.59 0.14
C ASP A 429 -28.78 -7.82 -0.41
N ASN A 430 -29.78 -7.13 0.15
CA ASN A 430 -31.19 -7.28 -0.22
C ASN A 430 -31.73 -6.13 -1.06
N TYR A 431 -30.86 -5.30 -1.67
CA TYR A 431 -31.31 -4.19 -2.50
C TYR A 431 -30.53 -4.08 -3.82
N MET A 432 -31.26 -3.67 -4.86
CA MET A 432 -30.70 -3.46 -6.19
C MET A 432 -29.88 -2.17 -6.24
N LYS A 433 -28.82 -2.17 -7.05
CA LYS A 433 -28.05 -0.98 -7.42
C LYS A 433 -29.00 0.19 -7.74
N PRO A 434 -28.88 1.34 -7.05
CA PRO A 434 -29.84 2.43 -7.19
C PRO A 434 -29.87 3.15 -8.54
N TRP A 435 -28.77 3.12 -9.29
CA TRP A 435 -28.63 3.86 -10.55
C TRP A 435 -28.49 2.93 -11.75
N LYS A 436 -28.65 3.48 -12.95
CA LYS A 436 -28.28 2.83 -14.22
C LYS A 436 -26.97 3.39 -14.76
N ASN A 437 -26.11 2.55 -15.31
CA ASN A 437 -24.77 2.93 -15.79
C ASN A 437 -24.78 4.02 -16.87
N VAL A 438 -25.83 4.06 -17.71
CA VAL A 438 -26.01 5.08 -18.75
C VAL A 438 -27.26 5.95 -18.47
N GLY A 439 -27.64 6.08 -17.19
CA GLY A 439 -28.79 6.89 -16.77
C GLY A 439 -28.45 8.37 -16.60
N SER A 440 -29.27 9.27 -17.16
CA SER A 440 -29.10 10.72 -16.98
C SER A 440 -29.26 11.21 -15.54
N LYS A 441 -29.86 10.39 -14.67
CA LYS A 441 -30.05 10.64 -13.23
C LYS A 441 -29.12 9.84 -12.34
N ALA A 442 -28.10 9.16 -12.88
CA ALA A 442 -27.34 8.17 -12.12
C ALA A 442 -26.73 8.69 -10.80
N VAL A 443 -26.11 9.88 -10.82
CA VAL A 443 -25.56 10.52 -9.61
C VAL A 443 -26.66 10.89 -8.62
N LEU A 444 -27.81 11.35 -9.12
CA LEU A 444 -28.98 11.69 -8.30
C LEU A 444 -29.58 10.46 -7.64
N ASP A 445 -29.82 9.39 -8.40
CA ASP A 445 -30.39 8.13 -7.90
C ASP A 445 -29.46 7.48 -6.87
N PHE A 446 -28.14 7.56 -7.10
CA PHE A 446 -27.13 7.16 -6.11
C PHE A 446 -27.25 7.98 -4.82
N TYR A 447 -27.33 9.31 -4.92
CA TYR A 447 -27.43 10.22 -3.78
C TYR A 447 -28.75 10.05 -3.01
N GLU A 448 -29.88 9.87 -3.70
CA GLU A 448 -31.19 9.68 -3.06
C GLU A 448 -31.33 8.34 -2.37
N ALA A 449 -30.52 7.34 -2.75
CA ALA A 449 -30.44 6.06 -2.08
C ALA A 449 -29.43 6.02 -0.92
N ARG A 450 -28.88 7.17 -0.48
CA ARG A 450 -27.84 7.26 0.58
C ARG A 450 -28.19 6.46 1.82
N ASP A 451 -29.45 6.48 2.27
CA ASP A 451 -29.90 5.74 3.46
C ASP A 451 -29.73 4.22 3.35
N LYS A 452 -29.67 3.67 2.13
CA LYS A 452 -29.45 2.24 1.91
C LYS A 452 -27.98 1.85 2.08
N TRP A 453 -27.07 2.64 1.49
CA TRP A 453 -25.67 2.27 1.33
C TRP A 453 -24.72 2.98 2.30
N ALA A 454 -24.96 4.23 2.69
CA ALA A 454 -23.99 5.01 3.49
C ALA A 454 -23.73 4.39 4.87
N ARG A 455 -24.72 3.71 5.45
CA ARG A 455 -24.59 2.96 6.71
C ARG A 455 -23.57 1.82 6.65
N THR A 456 -23.19 1.37 5.46
CA THR A 456 -22.17 0.33 5.27
C THR A 456 -20.75 0.90 5.32
N TRP A 457 -20.61 2.23 5.21
CA TRP A 457 -19.32 2.91 5.30
C TRP A 457 -19.04 3.26 6.75
N ASN A 458 -18.10 2.55 7.36
CA ASN A 458 -17.59 2.92 8.67
C ASN A 458 -16.22 3.62 8.51
N LYS A 459 -15.85 4.47 9.48
CA LYS A 459 -14.62 5.27 9.41
C LYS A 459 -13.32 4.44 9.40
N GLU A 460 -13.38 3.18 9.79
CA GLU A 460 -12.20 2.32 9.95
C GLU A 460 -11.97 1.35 8.80
N SER A 461 -12.99 1.15 7.95
CA SER A 461 -12.96 0.18 6.85
C SER A 461 -13.29 0.77 5.49
N ALA A 462 -13.96 1.93 5.38
CA ALA A 462 -14.24 2.52 4.08
C ALA A 462 -13.00 3.17 3.42
N ASP A 463 -11.88 3.21 4.14
CA ASP A 463 -10.63 3.76 3.66
C ASP A 463 -9.80 2.75 2.87
N LEU A 464 -9.02 3.25 1.91
CA LEU A 464 -7.93 2.50 1.31
C LEU A 464 -6.66 2.83 2.06
N LYS A 465 -5.97 1.81 2.60
CA LYS A 465 -4.68 1.97 3.27
C LYS A 465 -3.59 1.29 2.45
N ILE A 466 -2.52 2.02 2.18
CA ILE A 466 -1.37 1.51 1.44
C ILE A 466 -0.13 1.69 2.32
N ASP A 467 0.55 0.58 2.56
CA ASP A 467 1.76 0.52 3.37
C ASP A 467 2.99 0.86 2.53
N TYR A 468 3.09 0.26 1.33
CA TYR A 468 4.15 0.61 0.38
C TYR A 468 3.76 0.29 -1.07
N VAL A 469 4.50 0.89 -2.00
CA VAL A 469 4.56 0.53 -3.40
C VAL A 469 6.01 0.29 -3.80
N LYS A 470 6.28 -0.79 -4.53
CA LYS A 470 7.59 -1.09 -5.13
C LYS A 470 7.42 -1.46 -6.59
N VAL A 471 8.37 -1.03 -7.43
CA VAL A 471 8.43 -1.43 -8.84
C VAL A 471 9.83 -1.97 -9.13
N TRP A 472 9.89 -3.17 -9.66
CA TRP A 472 11.10 -3.88 -10.04
C TRP A 472 11.15 -4.09 -11.54
N SER A 473 12.34 -4.04 -12.12
CA SER A 473 12.57 -4.43 -13.51
C SER A 473 12.61 -5.95 -13.68
N VAL A 474 12.20 -6.41 -14.86
CA VAL A 474 11.97 -7.84 -15.21
C VAL A 474 12.52 -8.25 -16.56
#